data_AF-A0A5W3FQ55-F1
#
_entry.id   AF-A0A5W3FQ55-F1
#
_cell.length_a   1.000
_cell.length_b   1.000
_cell.length_c   1.000
_cell.angle_alpha   90.00
_cell.angle_beta   90.00
_cell.angle_gamma   90.00
#
_symmetry.space_group_name_H-M   'P 1'
#
loop_
_entity.id
_entity.type
_entity.pdbx_description
1 polymer ?
#
loop_
_entity_poly.entity_id
_entity_poly.type
_entity_poly.pdbx_seq_one_letter_code
_entity_poly.pdbx_strand_id
1 'polypeptide(L)'
;FTGTPTTPTPPDDAKGLQTANAEFVRKLIAALVGSVPESLDTLQELAEALGNDPNFATTVLNKLAGKQPLDETLTALSGKSVDGLIE
;
A
#
# COMPACT_ATOMS: atom_id res chain seq x y z
N PHE A 1 -32.74 23.42 19.72
CA PHE A 1 -31.97 22.28 20.26
C PHE A 1 -30.57 22.34 19.68
N THR A 2 -29.58 22.74 20.47
CA THR A 2 -28.16 22.66 20.12
C THR A 2 -27.49 21.71 21.12
N GLY A 3 -26.59 20.84 20.65
CA GLY A 3 -25.93 19.81 21.44
C GLY A 3 -25.63 18.54 20.62
N THR A 4 -25.05 17.52 21.27
CA THR A 4 -24.83 16.18 20.68
C THR A 4 -25.99 15.27 21.10
N PRO A 5 -27.06 15.14 20.29
CA PRO A 5 -28.16 14.23 20.63
C PRO A 5 -27.64 12.79 20.74
N THR A 6 -28.09 12.08 21.76
CA THR A 6 -27.75 10.68 22.00
C THR A 6 -28.97 9.78 21.88
N THR A 7 -28.73 8.53 21.49
CA THR A 7 -29.74 7.46 21.50
C THR A 7 -29.08 6.18 22.03
N PRO A 8 -29.84 5.26 22.64
CA PRO A 8 -29.30 3.96 23.03
C PRO A 8 -28.68 3.22 21.84
N THR A 9 -27.53 2.58 22.06
CA THR A 9 -26.82 1.80 21.04
C THR A 9 -27.56 0.49 20.78
N PRO A 10 -28.00 0.20 19.54
CA PRO A 10 -28.63 -1.08 19.20
C PRO A 10 -27.67 -2.27 19.41
N PRO A 11 -28.20 -3.48 19.61
CA PRO A 11 -27.39 -4.70 19.64
C PRO A 11 -26.78 -4.99 18.26
N ASP A 12 -25.68 -5.74 18.21
CA ASP A 12 -24.88 -5.98 17.00
C ASP A 12 -25.64 -6.73 15.89
N ASP A 13 -26.64 -7.51 16.28
CA ASP A 13 -27.49 -8.28 15.40
C ASP A 13 -28.76 -7.52 14.98
N ALA A 14 -28.88 -6.22 15.28
CA ALA A 14 -30.01 -5.41 14.87
C ALA A 14 -30.22 -5.45 13.34
N LYS A 15 -31.40 -5.90 12.89
CA LYS A 15 -31.84 -5.97 11.48
C LYS A 15 -33.12 -5.17 11.20
N GLY A 16 -33.68 -4.50 12.19
CA GLY A 16 -34.98 -3.83 12.12
C GLY A 16 -34.87 -2.32 11.90
N LEU A 17 -35.92 -1.59 12.29
CA LEU A 17 -36.01 -0.13 12.16
C LEU A 17 -35.37 0.62 13.34
N GLN A 18 -34.37 0.04 14.01
CA GLN A 18 -33.67 0.71 15.11
C GLN A 18 -32.92 1.95 14.59
N THR A 19 -32.90 3.02 15.40
CA THR A 19 -32.09 4.21 15.08
C THR A 19 -30.61 3.89 15.25
N ALA A 20 -29.84 4.01 14.17
CA ALA A 20 -28.39 3.91 14.22
C ALA A 20 -27.77 5.15 14.89
N ASN A 21 -26.80 4.92 15.78
CA ASN A 21 -25.99 5.99 16.37
C ASN A 21 -24.51 5.85 15.95
N ALA A 22 -23.70 6.86 16.28
CA ALA A 22 -22.29 6.89 15.89
C ALA A 22 -21.47 5.70 16.45
N GLU A 23 -21.84 5.16 17.62
CA GLU A 23 -21.17 4.00 18.21
C GLU A 23 -21.47 2.73 17.41
N PHE A 24 -22.74 2.47 17.12
CA PHE A 24 -23.20 1.32 16.33
C PHE A 24 -22.53 1.26 14.96
N VAL A 25 -22.49 2.39 14.24
CA VAL A 25 -21.86 2.48 12.92
C VAL A 25 -20.36 2.22 12.99
N ARG A 26 -19.64 2.85 13.93
CA ARG A 26 -18.20 2.62 14.10
C ARG A 26 -17.89 1.17 14.42
N LYS A 27 -18.70 0.52 15.27
CA LYS A 27 -18.53 -0.88 15.64
C LYS A 27 -18.71 -1.82 14.44
N LEU A 28 -19.76 -1.62 13.63
CA LEU A 28 -19.99 -2.44 12.45
C LEU A 28 -18.93 -2.21 11.36
N ILE A 29 -18.45 -0.97 11.19
CA ILE A 29 -17.33 -0.69 10.29
C ILE A 29 -16.06 -1.39 10.79
N ALA A 30 -15.75 -1.32 12.09
CA ALA A 30 -14.61 -2.04 12.67
C ALA A 30 -14.74 -3.56 12.51
N ALA A 31 -15.94 -4.12 12.65
CA ALA A 31 -16.21 -5.54 12.42
C ALA A 31 -16.07 -5.93 10.93
N LEU A 32 -16.52 -5.07 10.01
CA LEU A 32 -16.43 -5.27 8.57
C LEU A 32 -14.98 -5.16 8.06
N VAL A 33 -14.25 -4.16 8.56
CA VAL A 33 -12.83 -3.95 8.26
C VAL A 33 -11.96 -5.01 8.97
N GLY A 34 -12.56 -5.79 9.87
CA GLY A 34 -11.86 -6.73 10.73
C GLY A 34 -11.03 -6.00 11.78
N SER A 35 -10.51 -6.76 12.75
CA SER A 35 -9.59 -6.37 13.82
C SER A 35 -8.24 -5.81 13.34
N VAL A 36 -8.24 -4.90 12.38
CA VAL A 36 -7.05 -4.55 11.61
C VAL A 36 -6.56 -3.11 11.87
N PRO A 37 -6.52 -2.56 13.10
CA PRO A 37 -5.65 -1.42 13.37
C PRO A 37 -4.19 -1.78 13.05
N GLU A 38 -3.72 -2.92 13.56
CA GLU A 38 -2.32 -3.37 13.40
C GLU A 38 -2.02 -3.90 12.01
N SER A 39 -2.97 -4.50 11.29
CA SER A 39 -2.71 -4.93 9.91
C SER A 39 -3.06 -3.88 8.85
N LEU A 40 -3.83 -2.82 9.16
CA LEU A 40 -3.85 -1.61 8.33
C LEU A 40 -2.52 -0.89 8.52
N ASP A 41 -1.97 -0.90 9.75
CA ASP A 41 -0.60 -0.46 10.02
C ASP A 41 0.39 -1.31 9.20
N THR A 42 0.31 -2.65 9.21
CA THR A 42 1.20 -3.46 8.36
C THR A 42 1.00 -3.25 6.86
N LEU A 43 -0.23 -3.07 6.38
CA LEU A 43 -0.48 -2.77 4.96
C LEU A 43 0.01 -1.36 4.58
N GLN A 44 -0.08 -0.39 5.48
CA GLN A 44 0.46 0.96 5.33
C GLN A 44 1.99 0.93 5.33
N GLU A 45 2.61 0.21 6.27
CA GLU A 45 4.05 -0.03 6.33
C GLU A 45 4.55 -0.72 5.06
N LEU A 46 3.84 -1.72 4.55
CA LEU A 46 4.17 -2.38 3.29
C LEU A 46 4.03 -1.43 2.10
N ALA A 47 2.96 -0.63 2.03
CA ALA A 47 2.78 0.36 0.97
C ALA A 47 3.91 1.41 0.99
N GLU A 48 4.28 1.89 2.18
CA GLU A 48 5.41 2.80 2.39
C GLU A 48 6.75 2.15 2.04
N ALA A 49 6.98 0.89 2.43
CA ALA A 49 8.18 0.14 2.09
C ALA A 49 8.33 -0.09 0.58
N LEU A 50 7.21 -0.18 -0.14
CA LEU A 50 7.16 -0.23 -1.61
C LEU A 50 7.17 1.17 -2.26
N GLY A 51 7.27 2.24 -1.47
CA GLY A 51 7.38 3.62 -1.93
C GLY A 51 6.07 4.23 -2.43
N ASN A 52 4.92 3.66 -2.03
CA ASN A 52 3.59 4.04 -2.52
C ASN A 52 3.51 4.07 -4.06
N ASP A 53 4.25 3.18 -4.73
CA ASP A 53 4.36 3.14 -6.18
C ASP A 53 3.24 2.28 -6.80
N PRO A 54 2.22 2.88 -7.45
CA PRO A 54 1.13 2.12 -8.08
C PRO A 54 1.62 1.23 -9.24
N ASN A 55 2.83 1.48 -9.74
CA ASN A 55 3.48 0.73 -10.79
C ASN A 55 4.75 0.02 -10.28
N PHE A 56 4.83 -0.31 -8.98
CA PHE A 56 6.01 -0.89 -8.34
C PHE A 56 6.71 -1.97 -9.17
N ALA A 57 5.96 -2.94 -9.68
CA ALA A 57 6.49 -4.02 -10.51
C ALA A 57 7.17 -3.50 -11.78
N THR A 58 6.53 -2.57 -12.49
CA THR A 58 7.09 -1.92 -13.68
C THR A 58 8.34 -1.11 -13.35
N THR A 59 8.33 -0.36 -12.24
CA THR A 59 9.48 0.42 -11.79
C THR A 59 10.68 -0.46 -11.46
N VAL A 60 10.47 -1.55 -10.71
CA VAL A 60 11.54 -2.51 -10.39
C VAL A 60 12.04 -3.20 -11.64
N LEU A 61 11.15 -3.56 -12.56
CA LEU A 61 11.52 -4.19 -13.83
C LEU A 61 12.37 -3.24 -14.69
N ASN A 62 12.00 -1.97 -14.80
CA ASN A 62 12.79 -0.97 -15.53
C ASN A 62 14.18 -0.76 -14.91
N LYS A 63 14.27 -0.75 -13.57
CA LYS A 63 15.54 -0.68 -12.84
C LYS A 63 16.42 -1.91 -13.10
N LEU A 64 15.82 -3.09 -13.20
CA LEU A 64 16.53 -4.33 -13.48
C LEU A 64 16.98 -4.42 -14.94
N ALA A 65 16.15 -3.92 -15.87
CA ALA A 65 16.44 -3.92 -17.30
C ALA A 65 17.65 -3.04 -17.67
N GLY A 66 17.98 -2.03 -16.86
CA GLY A 66 19.18 -1.21 -17.03
C GLY A 66 20.48 -1.86 -16.52
N LYS A 67 20.42 -3.06 -15.92
CA LYS A 67 21.63 -3.78 -15.50
C LYS A 67 22.36 -4.33 -16.72
N GLN A 68 23.68 -4.26 -16.72
CA GLN A 68 24.47 -4.93 -17.75
C GLN A 68 24.30 -6.46 -17.65
N PRO A 69 24.28 -7.18 -18.80
CA PRO A 69 24.37 -8.63 -18.81
C PRO A 69 25.64 -9.12 -18.10
N LEU A 70 25.60 -10.32 -17.50
CA LEU A 70 26.70 -10.92 -16.75
C LEU A 70 27.98 -11.16 -17.59
N ASP A 71 27.88 -11.05 -18.91
CA ASP A 71 28.97 -11.27 -19.86
C ASP A 71 30.14 -10.28 -19.68
N GLU A 72 31.35 -10.82 -19.56
CA GLU A 72 32.54 -10.05 -19.21
C GLU A 72 33.00 -9.12 -20.33
N THR A 73 32.78 -9.50 -21.58
CA THR A 73 33.22 -8.70 -22.73
C THR A 73 32.33 -7.48 -22.92
N LEU A 74 31.01 -7.65 -22.73
CA LEU A 74 30.02 -6.57 -22.81
C LEU A 74 30.16 -5.56 -21.66
N THR A 75 30.58 -6.07 -20.50
CA THR A 75 30.99 -5.24 -19.36
C THR A 75 32.27 -4.47 -19.68
N ALA A 76 33.24 -5.11 -20.34
CA ALA A 76 34.52 -4.48 -20.69
C ALA A 76 34.41 -3.36 -21.74
N LEU A 77 33.38 -3.40 -22.58
CA LEU A 77 33.15 -2.42 -23.64
C LEU A 77 32.25 -1.26 -23.19
N SER A 78 31.36 -1.49 -22.23
CA SER A 78 30.44 -0.47 -21.72
C SER A 78 31.19 0.64 -21.01
N GLY A 79 31.18 1.83 -21.62
CA GLY A 79 31.84 3.02 -21.09
C GLY A 79 33.22 3.31 -21.66
N LYS A 80 33.71 2.51 -22.62
CA LYS A 80 34.92 2.87 -23.37
C LYS A 80 34.62 3.98 -24.38
N SER A 81 35.52 4.97 -24.44
CA SER A 81 35.58 5.92 -25.55
C SER A 81 36.16 5.25 -26.79
N VAL A 82 36.06 5.93 -27.94
CA VAL A 82 36.55 5.40 -29.22
C VAL A 82 38.03 5.04 -29.17
N ASP A 83 38.85 5.89 -28.54
CA ASP A 83 40.29 5.66 -28.44
C ASP A 83 40.62 4.42 -27.60
N GLY A 84 39.84 4.15 -26.55
CA GLY A 84 40.01 2.97 -25.71
C GLY A 84 39.50 1.66 -26.33
N LEU A 85 38.96 1.71 -27.55
CA LEU A 85 38.51 0.58 -28.35
C LEU A 85 39.54 0.13 -29.40
N ILE A 86 40.57 0.94 -29.69
CA ILE A 86 41.46 0.76 -30.86
C ILE A 86 42.94 0.54 -30.52
N GLU A 87 43.31 0.50 -29.24
CA GLU A 87 44.57 -0.10 -28.76
C GLU A 87 44.49 -1.63 -28.74
#